data_AF-A0A955AFZ7-F1
#
_entry.id   AF-A0A955AFZ7-F1
#
_cell.length_a   1.000
_cell.length_b   1.000
_cell.length_c   1.000
_cell.angle_alpha   90.00
_cell.angle_beta   90.00
_cell.angle_gamma   90.00
#
_symmetry.space_group_name_H-M   'P 1'
#
loop_
_entity.id
_entity.type
_entity.pdbx_description
1 polymer ?
#
loop_
_entity_poly.entity_id
_entity_poly.type
_entity_poly.pdbx_seq_one_letter_code
_entity_poly.pdbx_strand_id
1 'polypeptide(L)'
;MLLLFERHPPETRRRPRRLSRWAALLLVIAVIMRSGHVWAQPATPSTLQQESLTLKDGTQWNGLIVGDPERDAFLEVVQIVRPAGESMYVIVHPLARSEIAGYQRVSAERRTELQGEVDRFRSRSRIEQRRMDEIQLQASPSSDHESLSLPWSWQGRWFDVTSAADEESTRRVIVRLEQLFRAFQGILPANVTPSSRPKIVLFPEASEYRRFLSERAGNVHNLAVFLPKQNLVVAVSQFGEISRRLQLAREHNERIATELEEFDRALPEQMNLMMRQLEDRGYDRAAIREEVSRRRAAWKRLYQQRLNRLNQARRRNDAEFDIASRGMFRRLYHEAFHAYLENYVFPSDQFDVPTWLNEGLAQVFEYGQLEDATLRVDAAPTELATKLSQAIRDGTALSIAALLRTDSRDFLAAHGDFDSLRHAEMAYLVAWGVAHDLAFANRPDFWTRLASYVTVRNRTSLADRSLDVITRFEQWVGQPIDEFERDWRDRMSQ
;
A
#
# COMPACT_ATOMS: atom_id res chain seq x y z
N MET A 1 -54.02 43.98 -7.40
CA MET A 1 -55.16 44.66 -8.03
C MET A 1 -55.33 44.04 -9.42
N LEU A 2 -56.40 43.24 -9.59
CA LEU A 2 -57.05 42.66 -10.79
C LEU A 2 -56.16 42.06 -11.92
N LEU A 3 -56.11 40.73 -12.10
CA LEU A 3 -57.08 39.82 -12.79
C LEU A 3 -57.11 40.01 -14.32
N LEU A 4 -56.76 38.95 -15.06
CA LEU A 4 -57.65 38.35 -16.07
C LEU A 4 -57.25 36.90 -16.36
N PHE A 5 -58.29 36.06 -16.28
CA PHE A 5 -58.35 34.64 -16.58
C PHE A 5 -58.67 34.46 -18.07
N GLU A 6 -58.14 33.41 -18.70
CA GLU A 6 -58.84 32.74 -19.80
C GLU A 6 -58.57 31.23 -19.73
N ARG A 7 -59.66 30.45 -19.83
CA ARG A 7 -59.75 28.98 -19.80
C ARG A 7 -60.24 28.48 -21.14
N HIS A 8 -59.71 27.33 -21.59
CA HIS A 8 -60.39 26.14 -22.18
C HIS A 8 -59.44 25.39 -23.15
N PRO A 9 -59.70 24.12 -23.54
CA PRO A 9 -60.07 22.91 -22.78
C PRO A 9 -59.11 21.72 -23.15
N PRO A 10 -59.36 20.45 -22.74
CA PRO A 10 -58.32 19.42 -22.63
C PRO A 10 -58.23 18.49 -23.86
N GLU A 11 -57.00 18.16 -24.29
CA GLU A 11 -56.75 17.00 -25.13
C GLU A 11 -56.10 15.86 -24.34
N THR A 12 -56.89 14.80 -24.18
CA THR A 12 -56.47 13.49 -23.71
C THR A 12 -55.67 12.76 -24.79
N ARG A 13 -54.35 12.62 -24.62
CA ARG A 13 -53.57 11.57 -25.29
C ARG A 13 -52.79 10.75 -24.28
N ARG A 14 -53.30 9.54 -24.04
CA ARG A 14 -52.65 8.46 -23.28
C ARG A 14 -51.30 8.14 -23.95
N ARG A 15 -50.20 8.51 -23.30
CA ARG A 15 -48.87 7.96 -23.61
C ARG A 15 -48.66 6.67 -22.79
N PRO A 16 -48.18 5.57 -23.39
CA PRO A 16 -47.86 4.36 -22.65
C PRO A 16 -46.69 4.63 -21.69
N ARG A 17 -46.86 4.17 -20.45
CA ARG A 17 -45.82 4.17 -19.40
C ARG A 17 -44.61 3.37 -19.89
N ARG A 18 -43.57 4.08 -20.34
CA ARG A 18 -42.22 3.52 -20.45
C ARG A 18 -41.68 3.37 -19.03
N LEU A 19 -41.81 2.17 -18.47
CA LEU A 19 -41.05 1.72 -17.32
C LEU A 19 -39.56 1.93 -17.62
N SER A 20 -38.94 2.74 -16.78
CA SER A 20 -37.57 3.19 -16.92
C SER A 20 -36.61 2.01 -16.72
N ARG A 21 -35.60 1.98 -17.58
CA ARG A 21 -34.52 0.99 -17.72
C ARG A 21 -33.54 0.91 -16.52
N TRP A 22 -34.00 1.21 -15.30
CA TRP A 22 -33.17 1.19 -14.09
C TRP A 22 -33.39 -0.04 -13.20
N ALA A 23 -34.39 -0.88 -13.48
CA ALA A 23 -34.66 -2.10 -12.71
C ALA A 23 -33.92 -3.36 -13.23
N ALA A 24 -33.26 -3.31 -14.39
CA ALA A 24 -32.53 -4.44 -14.97
C ALA A 24 -31.01 -4.42 -14.66
N LEU A 25 -30.50 -3.33 -14.08
CA LEU A 25 -29.08 -3.22 -13.70
C LEU A 25 -28.80 -3.74 -12.26
N LEU A 26 -29.83 -3.90 -11.44
CA LEU A 26 -29.72 -4.40 -10.06
C LEU A 26 -29.94 -5.91 -9.91
N LEU A 27 -30.29 -6.62 -10.99
CA LEU A 27 -30.51 -8.08 -10.96
C LEU A 27 -29.34 -8.92 -11.54
N VAL A 28 -28.32 -8.28 -12.12
CA VAL A 28 -27.12 -8.96 -12.65
C VAL A 28 -25.97 -9.02 -11.65
N ILE A 29 -26.01 -8.24 -10.57
CA ILE A 29 -25.02 -8.30 -9.47
C ILE A 29 -25.39 -9.36 -8.40
N ALA A 30 -26.64 -9.84 -8.38
CA ALA A 30 -27.14 -10.76 -7.35
C ALA A 30 -27.07 -12.26 -7.69
N VAL A 31 -26.57 -12.65 -8.88
CA VAL A 31 -26.57 -14.07 -9.34
C VAL A 31 -25.16 -14.63 -9.62
N ILE A 32 -24.09 -13.84 -9.48
CA ILE A 32 -22.69 -14.34 -9.59
C ILE A 32 -22.11 -14.74 -8.21
N MET A 33 -22.84 -14.60 -7.11
CA MET A 33 -22.39 -15.01 -5.75
C MET A 33 -22.90 -16.40 -5.31
N ARG A 34 -23.19 -17.31 -6.24
CA ARG A 34 -23.48 -18.70 -5.90
C ARG A 34 -22.65 -19.64 -6.75
N SER A 35 -21.58 -20.14 -6.12
CA SER A 35 -20.71 -21.29 -6.46
C SER A 35 -19.26 -20.90 -6.76
N GLY A 36 -18.61 -20.42 -5.72
CA GLY A 36 -17.16 -20.37 -5.58
C GLY A 36 -16.89 -20.27 -4.10
N HIS A 37 -16.72 -21.42 -3.43
CA HIS A 37 -16.01 -21.45 -2.15
C HIS A 37 -14.55 -21.09 -2.46
N VAL A 38 -14.30 -19.80 -2.71
CA VAL A 38 -13.00 -19.22 -2.47
C VAL A 38 -12.78 -19.46 -0.99
N TRP A 39 -11.83 -20.32 -0.66
CA TRP A 39 -11.28 -20.32 0.68
C TRP A 39 -10.73 -18.92 0.85
N ALA A 40 -11.51 -18.06 1.52
CA ALA A 40 -10.90 -17.06 2.34
C ALA A 40 -9.91 -17.86 3.19
N GLN A 41 -8.61 -17.75 2.89
CA GLN A 41 -7.61 -17.98 3.93
C GLN A 41 -8.21 -17.36 5.18
N PRO A 42 -8.37 -18.10 6.28
CA PRO A 42 -8.94 -17.53 7.49
C PRO A 42 -8.13 -16.27 7.71
N ALA A 43 -8.76 -15.11 7.51
CA ALA A 43 -8.10 -13.82 7.68
C ALA A 43 -7.39 -13.99 8.99
N THR A 44 -6.05 -14.01 8.97
CA THR A 44 -5.25 -14.34 10.15
C THR A 44 -5.91 -13.53 11.24
N PRO A 45 -6.67 -14.17 12.17
CA PRO A 45 -7.61 -13.43 12.98
C PRO A 45 -6.75 -12.35 13.57
N SER A 46 -7.07 -11.08 13.34
CA SER A 46 -6.23 -10.04 13.89
C SER A 46 -6.19 -10.38 15.37
N THR A 47 -5.05 -10.88 15.86
CA THR A 47 -4.94 -11.40 17.22
C THR A 47 -5.27 -10.28 18.22
N LEU A 48 -5.22 -9.07 17.72
CA LEU A 48 -5.92 -7.86 18.11
C LEU A 48 -7.41 -8.13 18.40
N GLN A 49 -7.70 -8.44 19.66
CA GLN A 49 -9.05 -8.39 20.22
C GLN A 49 -9.69 -7.02 19.87
N GLN A 50 -10.81 -7.06 19.14
CA GLN A 50 -11.60 -5.88 18.74
C GLN A 50 -12.88 -5.80 19.58
N GLU A 51 -13.49 -4.62 19.65
CA GLU A 51 -14.85 -4.52 20.19
C GLU A 51 -15.82 -5.10 19.15
N SER A 52 -16.92 -5.69 19.61
CA SER A 52 -17.95 -6.23 18.73
C SER A 52 -19.30 -5.59 19.00
N LEU A 53 -20.09 -5.40 17.95
CA LEU A 53 -21.43 -4.83 18.01
C LEU A 53 -22.38 -5.69 17.19
N THR A 54 -23.49 -6.09 17.79
CA THR A 54 -24.51 -6.93 17.17
C THR A 54 -25.78 -6.12 16.94
N LEU A 55 -26.26 -6.10 15.70
CA LEU A 55 -27.50 -5.47 15.29
C LEU A 55 -28.70 -6.40 15.54
N LYS A 56 -29.91 -5.82 15.57
CA LYS A 56 -31.18 -6.57 15.76
C LYS A 56 -31.49 -7.55 14.63
N ASP A 57 -30.92 -7.36 13.45
CA ASP A 57 -31.04 -8.29 12.33
C ASP A 57 -30.05 -9.47 12.41
N GLY A 58 -29.19 -9.49 13.43
CA GLY A 58 -28.16 -10.51 13.63
C GLY A 58 -26.80 -10.16 13.02
N THR A 59 -26.68 -9.06 12.26
CA THR A 59 -25.39 -8.62 11.69
C THR A 59 -24.42 -8.24 12.82
N GLN A 60 -23.17 -8.68 12.71
CA GLN A 60 -22.12 -8.35 13.66
C GLN A 60 -21.02 -7.53 13.01
N TRP A 61 -20.63 -6.45 13.68
CA TRP A 61 -19.53 -5.57 13.31
C TRP A 61 -18.41 -5.67 14.34
N ASN A 62 -17.16 -5.75 13.88
CA ASN A 62 -15.98 -5.76 14.74
C ASN A 62 -15.13 -4.52 14.44
N GLY A 63 -14.78 -3.76 15.47
CA GLY A 63 -14.05 -2.50 15.33
C GLY A 63 -14.03 -1.69 16.62
N LEU A 64 -13.61 -0.43 16.54
CA LEU A 64 -13.67 0.51 17.65
C LEU A 64 -15.05 1.17 17.70
N ILE A 65 -15.77 1.03 18.83
CA ILE A 65 -17.05 1.70 19.06
C ILE A 65 -16.77 3.10 19.62
N VAL A 66 -17.10 4.11 18.81
CA VAL A 66 -17.00 5.53 19.15
C VAL A 66 -18.38 6.03 19.58
N GLY A 67 -18.41 6.68 20.75
CA GLY A 67 -19.63 7.10 21.44
C GLY A 67 -19.89 6.33 22.73
N ASP A 68 -20.83 6.80 23.52
CA ASP A 68 -21.36 6.15 24.71
C ASP A 68 -22.69 5.46 24.37
N PRO A 69 -22.74 4.11 24.36
CA PRO A 69 -23.94 3.35 24.03
C PRO A 69 -25.14 3.62 24.94
N GLU A 70 -24.92 4.19 26.12
CA GLU A 70 -25.99 4.52 27.07
C GLU A 70 -26.53 5.94 26.88
N ARG A 71 -25.77 6.84 26.24
CA ARG A 71 -26.09 8.27 26.16
C ARG A 71 -26.33 8.77 24.74
N ASP A 72 -25.62 8.20 23.76
CA ASP A 72 -25.63 8.72 22.41
C ASP A 72 -26.71 8.06 21.56
N ALA A 73 -27.46 8.88 20.81
CA ALA A 73 -28.50 8.42 19.89
C ALA A 73 -27.93 7.68 18.67
N PHE A 74 -26.68 7.96 18.32
CA PHE A 74 -25.94 7.33 17.24
C PHE A 74 -24.58 6.90 17.75
N LEU A 75 -24.16 5.71 17.34
CA LEU A 75 -22.81 5.20 17.56
C LEU A 75 -22.11 5.05 16.22
N GLU A 76 -20.78 5.14 16.23
CA GLU A 76 -19.96 4.79 15.08
C GLU A 76 -19.12 3.56 15.39
N VAL A 77 -19.12 2.58 14.49
CA VAL A 77 -18.13 1.50 14.53
C VAL A 77 -17.06 1.81 13.50
N VAL A 78 -15.83 1.99 13.95
CA VAL A 78 -14.67 2.25 13.09
C VAL A 78 -13.93 0.94 12.90
N GLN A 79 -14.04 0.37 11.70
CA GLN A 79 -13.40 -0.88 11.33
C GLN A 79 -12.18 -0.60 10.45
N ILE A 80 -11.01 -1.13 10.86
CA ILE A 80 -9.84 -1.20 10.00
C ILE A 80 -9.95 -2.52 9.22
N VAL A 81 -10.29 -2.43 7.95
CA VAL A 81 -10.37 -3.59 7.06
C VAL A 81 -9.00 -3.84 6.47
N ARG A 82 -8.56 -5.10 6.53
CA ARG A 82 -7.27 -5.57 6.02
C ARG A 82 -7.50 -6.66 4.98
N PRO A 83 -7.91 -6.33 3.74
CA PRO A 83 -8.10 -7.35 2.73
C PRO A 83 -6.76 -8.00 2.39
N ALA A 84 -6.80 -9.27 1.97
CA ALA A 84 -5.62 -9.94 1.45
C ALA A 84 -5.21 -9.28 0.12
N GLY A 85 -3.93 -8.90 -0.01
CA GLY A 85 -3.38 -8.37 -1.26
C GLY A 85 -3.80 -6.93 -1.61
N GLU A 86 -4.64 -6.28 -0.79
CA GLU A 86 -5.08 -4.89 -0.98
C GLU A 86 -4.74 -3.99 0.21
N SER A 87 -4.55 -2.70 -0.05
CA SER A 87 -4.25 -1.72 1.00
C SER A 87 -5.36 -1.69 2.05
N MET A 88 -4.97 -1.61 3.32
CA MET A 88 -5.92 -1.33 4.40
C MET A 88 -6.75 -0.08 4.14
N TYR A 89 -8.00 -0.12 4.58
CA TYR A 89 -8.88 1.04 4.60
C TYR A 89 -9.74 1.04 5.86
N VAL A 90 -10.24 2.22 6.22
CA VAL A 90 -11.15 2.39 7.35
C VAL A 90 -12.57 2.56 6.83
N ILE A 91 -13.47 1.70 7.32
CA ILE A 91 -14.91 1.90 7.19
C ILE A 91 -15.43 2.49 8.50
N VAL A 92 -16.30 3.49 8.39
CA VAL A 92 -17.05 4.03 9.53
C VAL A 92 -18.51 3.70 9.31
N HIS A 93 -19.09 2.93 10.22
CA HIS A 93 -20.50 2.55 10.19
C HIS A 93 -21.28 3.42 11.19
N PRO A 94 -22.00 4.46 10.74
CA PRO A 94 -22.92 5.19 11.60
C PRO A 94 -24.16 4.31 11.84
N LEU A 95 -24.49 4.07 13.10
CA LEU A 95 -25.59 3.18 13.51
C LEU A 95 -26.49 3.91 14.49
N ALA A 96 -27.81 3.84 14.27
CA ALA A 96 -28.75 4.37 15.24
C ALA A 96 -28.81 3.42 16.45
N ARG A 97 -28.87 3.98 17.66
CA ARG A 97 -28.91 3.17 18.90
C ARG A 97 -30.08 2.17 18.92
N SER A 98 -31.18 2.51 18.25
CA SER A 98 -32.38 1.69 18.08
C SER A 98 -32.16 0.41 17.25
N GLU A 99 -31.11 0.35 16.43
CA GLU A 99 -30.77 -0.80 15.57
C GLU A 99 -29.89 -1.81 16.29
N ILE A 100 -29.28 -1.42 17.42
CA ILE A 100 -28.28 -2.20 18.14
C ILE A 100 -28.96 -3.15 19.13
N ALA A 101 -28.68 -4.45 19.00
CA ALA A 101 -29.13 -5.48 19.93
C ALA A 101 -28.19 -5.64 21.13
N GLY A 102 -26.87 -5.54 20.90
CA GLY A 102 -25.86 -5.66 21.95
C GLY A 102 -24.48 -5.22 21.48
N TYR A 103 -23.55 -5.10 22.42
CA TYR A 103 -22.14 -4.83 22.12
C TYR A 103 -21.24 -5.43 23.20
N GLN A 104 -20.00 -5.70 22.83
CA GLN A 104 -18.95 -6.19 23.72
C GLN A 104 -17.73 -5.29 23.55
N ARG A 105 -17.40 -4.54 24.61
CA ARG A 105 -16.16 -3.75 24.66
C ARG A 105 -14.99 -4.62 25.10
N VAL A 106 -13.80 -4.27 24.61
CA VAL A 106 -12.54 -4.78 25.14
C VAL A 106 -12.18 -4.05 26.44
N SER A 107 -11.15 -4.53 27.14
CA SER A 107 -10.60 -3.84 28.33
C SER A 107 -10.22 -2.39 28.00
N ALA A 108 -10.27 -1.49 28.99
CA ALA A 108 -9.93 -0.08 28.79
C ALA A 108 -8.51 0.14 28.22
N GLU A 109 -7.54 -0.65 28.68
CA GLU A 109 -6.16 -0.64 28.15
C GLU A 109 -6.13 -0.97 26.65
N ARG A 110 -6.70 -2.12 26.27
CA ARG A 110 -6.82 -2.52 24.86
C ARG A 110 -7.60 -1.53 24.01
N ARG A 111 -8.63 -0.88 24.57
CA ARG A 111 -9.40 0.16 23.87
C ARG A 111 -8.54 1.38 23.55
N THR A 112 -7.68 1.81 24.48
CA THR A 112 -6.70 2.88 24.24
C THR A 112 -5.72 2.49 23.14
N GLU A 113 -5.26 1.24 23.11
CA GLU A 113 -4.40 0.74 22.02
C GLU A 113 -5.10 0.76 20.66
N LEU A 114 -6.34 0.26 20.60
CA LEU A 114 -7.14 0.22 19.37
C LEU A 114 -7.47 1.64 18.87
N GLN A 115 -7.78 2.58 19.78
CA GLN A 115 -7.94 4.00 19.47
C GLN A 115 -6.64 4.56 18.87
N GLY A 116 -5.49 4.26 19.47
CA GLY A 116 -4.19 4.65 18.95
C GLY A 116 -3.90 4.08 17.54
N GLU A 117 -4.27 2.82 17.27
CA GLU A 117 -4.16 2.22 15.94
C GLU A 117 -5.03 2.93 14.90
N VAL A 118 -6.31 3.18 15.23
CA VAL A 118 -7.25 3.92 14.36
C VAL A 118 -6.76 5.34 14.10
N ASP A 119 -6.26 6.03 15.12
CA ASP A 119 -5.75 7.40 14.98
C ASP A 119 -4.46 7.46 14.18
N ARG A 120 -3.54 6.50 14.35
CA ARG A 120 -2.35 6.36 13.50
C ARG A 120 -2.75 6.12 12.05
N PHE A 121 -3.72 5.25 11.80
CA PHE A 121 -4.21 4.99 10.45
C PHE A 121 -4.84 6.24 9.82
N ARG A 122 -5.74 6.91 10.55
CA ARG A 122 -6.38 8.17 10.09
C ARG A 122 -5.37 9.29 9.86
N SER A 123 -4.26 9.28 10.60
CA SER A 123 -3.19 10.27 10.52
C SER A 123 -2.03 9.84 9.62
N ARG A 124 -2.13 8.73 8.88
CA ARG A 124 -1.02 8.16 8.10
C ARG A 124 -0.37 9.18 7.17
N SER A 125 -1.14 9.89 6.34
CA SER A 125 -0.60 10.91 5.43
C SER A 125 0.11 12.03 6.20
N ARG A 126 -0.38 12.41 7.40
CA ARG A 126 0.24 13.44 8.24
C ARG A 126 1.53 12.95 8.90
N ILE A 127 1.58 11.68 9.33
CA ILE A 127 2.79 11.07 9.91
C ILE A 127 3.85 10.94 8.83
N GLU A 128 3.48 10.48 7.63
CA GLU A 128 4.39 10.39 6.49
C GLU A 128 4.90 11.78 6.10
N GLN A 129 4.02 12.78 5.99
CA GLN A 129 4.45 14.16 5.73
C GLN A 129 5.42 14.67 6.80
N ARG A 130 5.14 14.45 8.09
CA ARG A 130 6.06 14.84 9.17
C ARG A 130 7.43 14.17 9.01
N ARG A 131 7.46 12.87 8.72
CA ARG A 131 8.72 12.15 8.48
C ARG A 131 9.45 12.71 7.24
N MET A 132 8.73 13.09 6.20
CA MET A 132 9.31 13.77 5.03
C MET A 132 9.90 15.12 5.42
N ASP A 133 9.22 15.90 6.25
CA ASP A 133 9.69 17.20 6.72
C ASP A 133 10.97 17.07 7.57
N GLU A 134 11.10 15.98 8.33
CA GLU A 134 12.30 15.62 9.12
C GLU A 134 13.52 15.24 8.26
N ILE A 135 13.32 14.83 7.00
CA ILE A 135 14.44 14.53 6.09
C ILE A 135 15.13 15.83 5.66
N GLN A 136 16.40 15.96 6.01
CA GLN A 136 17.25 17.07 5.58
C GLN A 136 18.06 16.65 4.36
N LEU A 137 17.67 17.14 3.17
CA LEU A 137 18.45 16.94 1.95
C LEU A 137 19.59 17.96 1.88
N GLN A 138 20.76 17.51 1.45
CA GLN A 138 21.88 18.36 1.14
C GLN A 138 21.84 18.70 -0.36
N ALA A 139 21.74 19.99 -0.67
CA ALA A 139 21.86 20.47 -2.03
C ALA A 139 23.33 20.38 -2.47
N SER A 140 23.63 19.52 -3.44
CA SER A 140 24.97 19.49 -4.04
C SER A 140 25.05 20.57 -5.12
N PRO A 141 25.96 21.55 -5.00
CA PRO A 141 26.18 22.49 -6.10
C PRO A 141 26.59 21.65 -7.31
N SER A 142 25.82 21.76 -8.39
CA SER A 142 26.10 21.12 -9.68
C SER A 142 27.58 21.27 -9.97
N SER A 143 28.35 20.18 -9.92
CA SER A 143 29.71 20.22 -10.40
C SER A 143 29.62 20.43 -11.91
N ASP A 144 30.22 21.50 -12.43
CA ASP A 144 30.19 21.87 -13.86
C ASP A 144 30.80 20.79 -14.80
N HIS A 145 31.18 19.63 -14.27
CA HIS A 145 31.90 18.57 -14.95
C HIS A 145 31.25 17.18 -14.91
N GLU A 146 30.12 16.97 -14.23
CA GLU A 146 29.37 15.71 -14.31
C GLU A 146 28.10 15.88 -15.15
N SER A 147 27.88 14.97 -16.11
CA SER A 147 26.80 15.04 -17.12
C SER A 147 25.37 14.87 -16.57
N LEU A 148 25.24 14.74 -15.26
CA LEU A 148 23.99 14.52 -14.53
C LEU A 148 24.04 15.38 -13.27
N SER A 149 23.31 16.49 -13.25
CA SER A 149 23.10 17.24 -12.03
C SER A 149 22.21 16.41 -11.10
N LEU A 150 22.78 15.84 -10.05
CA LEU A 150 22.05 15.20 -8.94
C LEU A 150 21.97 16.22 -7.79
N PRO A 151 21.03 17.18 -7.82
CA PRO A 151 20.95 18.27 -6.86
C PRO A 151 20.78 17.81 -5.42
N TRP A 152 20.20 16.63 -5.18
CA TRP A 152 19.88 16.19 -3.83
C TRP A 152 20.73 15.00 -3.40
N SER A 153 21.26 15.11 -2.18
CA SER A 153 21.91 13.99 -1.49
C SER A 153 21.39 13.83 -0.06
N TRP A 154 21.37 12.60 0.42
CA TRP A 154 20.99 12.25 1.78
C TRP A 154 21.75 11.02 2.24
N GLN A 155 22.17 11.01 3.51
CA GLN A 155 22.88 9.90 4.11
C GLN A 155 22.04 9.30 5.23
N GLY A 156 21.69 8.04 5.07
CA GLY A 156 20.83 7.32 5.98
C GLY A 156 21.57 6.36 6.90
N ARG A 157 20.82 5.72 7.80
CA ARG A 157 21.38 4.59 8.58
C ARG A 157 21.71 3.39 7.69
N TRP A 158 20.84 3.12 6.72
CA TRP A 158 20.82 1.87 5.95
C TRP A 158 21.35 2.01 4.53
N PHE A 159 21.19 3.18 3.93
CA PHE A 159 21.53 3.46 2.55
C PHE A 159 21.79 4.96 2.41
N ASP A 160 22.47 5.33 1.34
CA ASP A 160 22.65 6.72 0.94
C ASP A 160 21.85 6.97 -0.35
N VAL A 161 21.29 8.16 -0.50
CA VAL A 161 20.50 8.55 -1.68
C VAL A 161 21.15 9.74 -2.39
N THR A 162 21.24 9.66 -3.71
CA THR A 162 21.42 10.82 -4.58
C THR A 162 20.30 10.86 -5.62
N SER A 163 19.81 12.05 -5.95
CA SER A 163 18.58 12.18 -6.74
C SER A 163 18.58 13.41 -7.63
N ALA A 164 18.14 13.19 -8.88
CA ALA A 164 17.74 14.24 -9.82
C ALA A 164 16.23 14.50 -9.84
N ALA A 165 15.45 13.75 -9.06
CA ALA A 165 14.03 14.04 -8.88
C ALA A 165 13.83 15.32 -8.05
N ASP A 166 12.61 15.83 -8.00
CA ASP A 166 12.29 16.94 -7.10
C ASP A 166 12.49 16.55 -5.63
N GLU A 167 12.66 17.55 -4.77
CA GLU A 167 12.93 17.36 -3.35
C GLU A 167 11.84 16.53 -2.66
N GLU A 168 10.57 16.76 -2.98
CA GLU A 168 9.46 16.06 -2.36
C GLU A 168 9.46 14.56 -2.71
N SER A 169 9.56 14.25 -4.00
CA SER A 169 9.66 12.86 -4.48
C SER A 169 10.85 12.15 -3.85
N THR A 170 11.99 12.84 -3.75
CA THR A 170 13.21 12.33 -3.10
C THR A 170 12.97 12.00 -1.63
N ARG A 171 12.41 12.93 -0.84
CA ARG A 171 12.06 12.72 0.58
C ARG A 171 11.07 11.56 0.75
N ARG A 172 10.06 11.45 -0.11
CA ARG A 172 9.08 10.36 -0.04
C ARG A 172 9.74 9.00 -0.28
N VAL A 173 10.58 8.88 -1.31
CA VAL A 173 11.32 7.64 -1.59
C VAL A 173 12.20 7.26 -0.40
N ILE A 174 12.92 8.22 0.19
CA ILE A 174 13.73 8.00 1.40
C ILE A 174 12.88 7.45 2.54
N VAL A 175 11.77 8.10 2.89
CA VAL A 175 10.88 7.67 3.98
C VAL A 175 10.35 6.25 3.74
N ARG A 176 9.93 5.93 2.51
CA ARG A 176 9.41 4.61 2.15
C ARG A 176 10.49 3.53 2.24
N LEU A 177 11.69 3.82 1.73
CA LEU A 177 12.81 2.90 1.83
C LEU A 177 13.30 2.70 3.26
N GLU A 178 13.34 3.75 4.09
CA GLU A 178 13.69 3.60 5.51
C GLU A 178 12.72 2.66 6.23
N GLN A 179 11.43 2.84 6.01
CA GLN A 179 10.38 1.98 6.55
C GLN A 179 10.54 0.54 6.04
N LEU A 180 10.85 0.37 4.75
CA LEU A 180 11.07 -0.95 4.14
C LEU A 180 12.29 -1.66 4.74
N PHE A 181 13.44 -1.01 4.85
CA PHE A 181 14.65 -1.59 5.43
C PHE A 181 14.46 -1.97 6.91
N ARG A 182 13.70 -1.19 7.68
CA ARG A 182 13.32 -1.57 9.06
C ARG A 182 12.43 -2.81 9.07
N ALA A 183 11.50 -2.92 8.13
CA ALA A 183 10.65 -4.10 8.01
C ALA A 183 11.45 -5.35 7.58
N PHE A 184 12.39 -5.20 6.64
CA PHE A 184 13.34 -6.25 6.28
C PHE A 184 14.11 -6.74 7.51
N GLN A 185 14.64 -5.82 8.32
CA GLN A 185 15.33 -6.17 9.57
C GLN A 185 14.46 -6.93 10.57
N GLY A 186 13.16 -6.63 10.62
CA GLY A 186 12.21 -7.34 11.47
C GLY A 186 12.00 -8.80 11.06
N ILE A 187 12.13 -9.11 9.76
CA ILE A 187 11.88 -10.44 9.19
C ILE A 187 13.20 -11.22 9.06
N LEU A 188 14.24 -10.56 8.56
CA LEU A 188 15.59 -11.06 8.33
C LEU A 188 16.58 -10.16 9.07
N PRO A 189 16.88 -10.45 10.35
CA PRO A 189 17.80 -9.63 11.13
C PRO A 189 19.18 -9.55 10.49
N ALA A 190 19.73 -8.33 10.45
CA ALA A 190 21.10 -8.11 9.99
C ALA A 190 22.10 -8.92 10.83
N ASN A 191 22.98 -9.68 10.17
CA ASN A 191 24.01 -10.51 10.79
C ASN A 191 25.44 -10.05 10.44
N VAL A 192 25.57 -9.10 9.51
CA VAL A 192 26.84 -8.49 9.09
C VAL A 192 26.73 -6.98 9.13
N THR A 193 27.83 -6.32 9.52
CA THR A 193 28.00 -4.87 9.35
C THR A 193 28.67 -4.62 8.01
N PRO A 194 28.02 -3.95 7.05
CA PRO A 194 28.62 -3.74 5.74
C PRO A 194 29.83 -2.78 5.82
N SER A 195 30.79 -2.97 4.94
CA SER A 195 31.94 -2.06 4.79
C SER A 195 31.55 -0.71 4.19
N SER A 196 30.47 -0.68 3.41
CA SER A 196 29.87 0.52 2.82
C SER A 196 28.36 0.35 2.69
N ARG A 197 27.59 1.43 2.83
CA ARG A 197 26.14 1.38 2.65
C ARG A 197 25.80 1.28 1.15
N PRO A 198 24.71 0.57 0.79
CA PRO A 198 24.20 0.63 -0.57
C PRO A 198 23.83 2.06 -0.93
N LYS A 199 24.20 2.47 -2.14
CA LYS A 199 23.84 3.76 -2.73
C LYS A 199 22.57 3.61 -3.54
N ILE A 200 21.73 4.63 -3.54
CA ILE A 200 20.48 4.65 -4.31
C ILE A 200 20.47 5.91 -5.15
N VAL A 201 20.38 5.75 -6.48
CA VAL A 201 20.34 6.87 -7.43
C VAL A 201 18.95 6.94 -8.06
N LEU A 202 18.31 8.10 -7.95
CA LEU A 202 16.97 8.35 -8.48
C LEU A 202 17.03 9.30 -9.68
N PHE A 203 16.46 8.86 -10.80
CA PHE A 203 16.34 9.65 -12.02
C PHE A 203 14.89 10.12 -12.23
N PRO A 204 14.63 11.38 -12.58
CA PRO A 204 13.28 11.86 -12.88
C PRO A 204 12.76 11.34 -14.22
N GLU A 205 13.65 10.98 -15.14
CA GLU A 205 13.29 10.59 -16.50
C GLU A 205 13.91 9.26 -16.91
N ALA A 206 13.13 8.48 -17.69
CA ALA A 206 13.58 7.19 -18.21
C ALA A 206 14.71 7.30 -19.23
N SER A 207 14.88 8.46 -19.86
CA SER A 207 15.97 8.77 -20.80
C SER A 207 17.33 8.79 -20.10
N GLU A 208 17.43 9.58 -19.02
CA GLU A 208 18.66 9.71 -18.21
C GLU A 208 19.01 8.42 -17.51
N TYR A 209 18.01 7.75 -16.93
CA TYR A 209 18.14 6.42 -16.35
C TYR A 209 18.72 5.41 -17.35
N ARG A 210 18.16 5.34 -18.57
CA ARG A 210 18.64 4.42 -19.61
C ARG A 210 20.05 4.77 -20.07
N ARG A 211 20.37 6.06 -20.22
CA ARG A 211 21.73 6.52 -20.53
C ARG A 211 22.71 6.05 -19.45
N PHE A 212 22.40 6.30 -18.18
CA PHE A 212 23.22 5.89 -17.04
C PHE A 212 23.45 4.37 -16.99
N LEU A 213 22.41 3.57 -17.26
CA LEU A 213 22.52 2.12 -17.29
C LEU A 213 23.25 1.59 -18.52
N SER A 214 23.09 2.19 -19.69
CA SER A 214 23.77 1.75 -20.91
C SER A 214 25.30 1.74 -20.77
N GLU A 215 25.84 2.66 -19.96
CA GLU A 215 27.27 2.76 -19.66
C GLU A 215 27.78 1.70 -18.67
N ARG A 216 26.89 1.09 -17.86
CA ARG A 216 27.26 0.28 -16.69
C ARG A 216 26.74 -1.16 -16.70
N ALA A 217 25.55 -1.36 -17.24
CA ALA A 217 24.79 -2.61 -17.15
C ALA A 217 24.13 -3.01 -18.49
N GLY A 218 24.29 -2.21 -19.54
CA GLY A 218 23.70 -2.46 -20.86
C GLY A 218 22.23 -2.04 -20.95
N ASN A 219 21.52 -2.59 -21.93
CA ASN A 219 20.11 -2.26 -22.21
C ASN A 219 19.17 -3.00 -21.25
N VAL A 220 18.96 -2.43 -20.05
CA VAL A 220 17.97 -2.94 -19.09
C VAL A 220 16.69 -2.09 -19.16
N HIS A 221 15.55 -2.75 -19.26
CA HIS A 221 14.23 -2.10 -19.38
C HIS A 221 13.46 -1.98 -18.05
N ASN A 222 14.01 -2.52 -16.96
CA ASN A 222 13.38 -2.46 -15.64
C ASN A 222 13.35 -1.04 -15.08
N LEU A 223 12.36 -0.72 -14.24
CA LEU A 223 12.24 0.61 -13.61
C LEU A 223 13.26 0.84 -12.48
N ALA A 224 13.81 -0.24 -11.93
CA ALA A 224 14.93 -0.19 -11.02
C ALA A 224 15.81 -1.43 -11.23
N VAL A 225 17.09 -1.30 -10.89
CA VAL A 225 18.10 -2.36 -10.94
C VAL A 225 19.09 -2.21 -9.79
N PHE A 226 19.42 -3.30 -9.11
CA PHE A 226 20.56 -3.39 -8.22
C PHE A 226 21.81 -3.88 -8.97
N LEU A 227 22.93 -3.20 -8.76
CA LEU A 227 24.24 -3.50 -9.33
C LEU A 227 25.19 -3.93 -8.18
N PRO A 228 25.29 -5.24 -7.88
CA PRO A 228 25.99 -5.73 -6.68
C PRO A 228 27.46 -5.27 -6.61
N LYS A 229 28.17 -5.33 -7.74
CA LYS A 229 29.60 -4.92 -7.82
C LYS A 229 29.85 -3.46 -7.45
N GLN A 230 28.84 -2.60 -7.62
CA GLN A 230 28.91 -1.17 -7.34
C GLN A 230 28.20 -0.81 -6.03
N ASN A 231 27.55 -1.79 -5.40
CA ASN A 231 26.65 -1.61 -4.27
C ASN A 231 25.63 -0.48 -4.51
N LEU A 232 24.99 -0.53 -5.69
CA LEU A 232 24.21 0.58 -6.23
C LEU A 232 22.83 0.12 -6.70
N VAL A 233 21.78 0.70 -6.14
CA VAL A 233 20.42 0.63 -6.68
C VAL A 233 20.19 1.85 -7.54
N VAL A 234 19.68 1.66 -8.75
CA VAL A 234 19.32 2.74 -9.66
C VAL A 234 17.84 2.62 -9.95
N ALA A 235 17.08 3.72 -9.89
CA ALA A 235 15.67 3.71 -10.21
C ALA A 235 15.24 4.94 -11.01
N VAL A 236 14.28 4.75 -11.91
CA VAL A 236 13.56 5.84 -12.55
C VAL A 236 12.31 6.17 -11.74
N SER A 237 12.30 7.39 -11.25
CA SER A 237 11.17 8.05 -10.64
C SER A 237 10.30 8.59 -11.78
N GLN A 238 9.18 7.95 -12.11
CA GLN A 238 8.22 8.49 -13.13
C GLN A 238 7.49 9.76 -12.64
N PHE A 239 8.07 10.46 -11.66
CA PHE A 239 7.40 11.46 -10.85
C PHE A 239 7.29 12.82 -11.51
N GLY A 240 8.07 13.14 -12.56
CA GLY A 240 8.11 14.50 -13.10
C GLY A 240 6.72 15.08 -13.43
N GLU A 241 5.87 14.32 -14.12
CA GLU A 241 4.50 14.76 -14.44
C GLU A 241 3.55 14.66 -13.23
N ILE A 242 3.63 13.55 -12.50
CA ILE A 242 2.73 13.25 -11.37
C ILE A 242 2.95 14.26 -10.23
N SER A 243 4.20 14.56 -9.89
CA SER A 243 4.59 15.50 -8.84
C SER A 243 4.18 16.92 -9.20
N ARG A 244 4.32 17.33 -10.47
CA ARG A 244 3.80 18.63 -10.92
C ARG A 244 2.29 18.73 -10.74
N ARG A 245 1.54 17.68 -11.11
CA ARG A 245 0.08 17.63 -10.90
C ARG A 245 -0.28 17.66 -9.42
N LEU A 246 0.44 16.91 -8.59
CA LEU A 246 0.22 16.86 -7.15
C LEU A 246 0.52 18.20 -6.48
N GLN A 247 1.59 18.88 -6.89
CA GLN A 247 1.95 20.21 -6.41
C GLN A 247 0.83 21.23 -6.72
N LEU A 248 0.36 21.30 -7.96
CA LEU A 248 -0.75 22.19 -8.32
C LEU A 248 -2.02 21.88 -7.51
N ALA A 249 -2.30 20.60 -7.28
CA ALA A 249 -3.44 20.19 -6.48
C ALA A 249 -3.29 20.56 -5.00
N ARG A 250 -2.06 20.57 -4.47
CA ARG A 250 -1.75 21.01 -3.10
C ARG A 250 -1.89 22.51 -2.94
N GLU A 251 -1.30 23.30 -3.83
CA GLU A 251 -1.46 24.76 -3.83
C GLU A 251 -2.94 25.16 -3.92
N HIS A 252 -3.75 24.42 -4.69
CA HIS A 252 -5.20 24.61 -4.71
C HIS A 252 -5.86 24.25 -3.37
N ASN A 253 -5.50 23.10 -2.78
CA ASN A 253 -6.02 22.66 -1.49
C ASN A 253 -5.61 23.58 -0.33
N GLU A 254 -4.42 24.16 -0.37
CA GLU A 254 -3.92 25.13 0.61
C GLU A 254 -4.70 26.44 0.53
N ARG A 255 -4.97 26.96 -0.68
CA ARG A 255 -5.85 28.11 -0.86
C ARG A 255 -7.24 27.87 -0.26
N ILE A 256 -7.85 26.72 -0.52
CA ILE A 256 -9.14 26.35 0.09
C ILE A 256 -9.04 26.26 1.62
N ALA A 257 -7.93 25.75 2.15
CA ALA A 257 -7.72 25.68 3.59
C ALA A 257 -7.64 27.08 4.22
N THR A 258 -6.87 28.00 3.63
CA THR A 258 -6.79 29.40 4.06
C THR A 258 -8.16 30.08 3.98
N GLU A 259 -8.89 29.90 2.88
CA GLU A 259 -10.27 30.43 2.75
C GLU A 259 -11.21 29.88 3.84
N LEU A 260 -11.05 28.62 4.25
CA LEU A 260 -11.84 28.04 5.33
C LEU A 260 -11.49 28.62 6.69
N GLU A 261 -10.21 28.88 6.95
CA GLU A 261 -9.75 29.53 8.19
C GLU A 261 -10.27 30.97 8.27
N GLU A 262 -10.19 31.72 7.18
CA GLU A 262 -10.74 33.08 7.09
C GLU A 262 -12.26 33.09 7.27
N PHE A 263 -12.95 32.13 6.65
CA PHE A 263 -14.38 31.93 6.84
C PHE A 263 -14.68 31.70 8.33
N ASP A 264 -14.04 30.75 9.00
CA ASP A 264 -14.29 30.50 10.42
C ASP A 264 -13.98 31.73 11.30
N ARG A 265 -12.87 32.44 11.01
CA ARG A 265 -12.47 33.66 11.74
C ARG A 265 -13.48 34.81 11.60
N ALA A 266 -14.17 34.93 10.47
CA ALA A 266 -15.17 35.97 10.24
C ALA A 266 -16.50 35.76 10.99
N LEU A 267 -16.74 34.54 11.50
CA LEU A 267 -18.02 34.18 12.13
C LEU A 267 -18.40 35.08 13.32
N PRO A 268 -17.54 35.37 14.31
CA PRO A 268 -17.93 36.17 15.48
C PRO A 268 -18.36 37.58 15.10
N GLU A 269 -17.63 38.23 14.18
CA GLU A 269 -17.95 39.57 13.70
C GLU A 269 -19.29 39.61 12.97
N GLN A 270 -19.54 38.66 12.07
CA GLN A 270 -20.82 38.56 11.37
C GLN A 270 -21.99 38.30 12.32
N MET A 271 -21.81 37.44 13.35
CA MET A 271 -22.84 37.20 14.35
C MET A 271 -23.13 38.46 15.18
N ASN A 272 -22.11 39.21 15.57
CA ASN A 272 -22.26 40.46 16.31
C ASN A 272 -22.97 41.55 15.48
N LEU A 273 -22.60 41.69 14.21
CA LEU A 273 -23.27 42.63 13.30
C LEU A 273 -24.75 42.28 13.14
N MET A 274 -25.06 40.99 12.94
CA MET A 274 -26.44 40.53 12.80
C MET A 274 -27.25 40.73 14.09
N MET A 275 -26.65 40.48 15.26
CA MET A 275 -27.29 40.77 16.55
C MET A 275 -27.70 42.24 16.64
N ARG A 276 -26.77 43.18 16.38
CA ARG A 276 -27.07 44.62 16.39
C ARG A 276 -28.18 44.99 15.41
N GLN A 277 -28.15 44.46 14.19
CA GLN A 277 -29.19 44.72 13.18
C GLN A 277 -30.58 44.22 13.60
N LEU A 278 -30.66 43.12 14.35
CA LEU A 278 -31.93 42.62 14.86
C LEU A 278 -32.41 43.44 16.07
N GLU A 279 -31.49 43.89 16.93
CA GLU A 279 -31.78 44.81 18.04
C GLU A 279 -32.34 46.14 17.50
N ASP A 280 -31.70 46.74 16.49
CA ASP A 280 -32.13 47.99 15.85
C ASP A 280 -33.51 47.89 15.19
N ARG A 281 -33.92 46.68 14.79
CA ARG A 281 -35.23 46.39 14.21
C ARG A 281 -36.31 46.06 15.26
N GLY A 282 -35.97 46.09 16.54
CA GLY A 282 -36.92 45.89 17.64
C GLY A 282 -37.29 44.43 17.90
N TYR A 283 -36.48 43.46 17.46
CA TYR A 283 -36.69 42.06 17.83
C TYR A 283 -36.39 41.83 19.31
N ASP A 284 -37.13 40.95 19.97
CA ASP A 284 -36.85 40.59 21.35
C ASP A 284 -35.58 39.72 21.50
N ARG A 285 -35.03 39.66 22.71
CA ARG A 285 -33.79 38.92 23.00
C ARG A 285 -33.91 37.40 22.78
N ALA A 286 -35.10 36.82 22.90
CA ALA A 286 -35.28 35.39 22.67
C ALA A 286 -35.21 35.07 21.17
N ALA A 287 -35.90 35.85 20.34
CA ALA A 287 -35.88 35.76 18.89
C ALA A 287 -34.48 35.99 18.32
N ILE A 288 -33.73 36.98 18.84
CA ILE A 288 -32.34 37.23 18.44
C ILE A 288 -31.47 36.02 18.72
N ARG A 289 -31.55 35.44 19.93
CA ARG A 289 -30.74 34.25 20.30
C ARG A 289 -31.08 33.04 19.43
N GLU A 290 -32.36 32.82 19.15
CA GLU A 290 -32.78 31.71 18.29
C GLU A 290 -32.22 31.86 16.88
N GLU A 291 -32.34 33.04 16.26
CA GLU A 291 -31.85 33.28 14.90
C GLU A 291 -30.31 33.21 14.84
N VAL A 292 -29.59 33.77 15.82
CA VAL A 292 -28.12 33.64 15.92
C VAL A 292 -27.71 32.19 16.04
N SER A 293 -28.38 31.41 16.90
CA SER A 293 -28.12 29.98 17.06
C SER A 293 -28.35 29.22 15.74
N ARG A 294 -29.46 29.50 15.06
CA ARG A 294 -29.82 28.91 13.76
C ARG A 294 -28.77 29.22 12.69
N ARG A 295 -28.30 30.47 12.63
CA ARG A 295 -27.27 30.93 11.67
C ARG A 295 -25.91 30.35 11.97
N ARG A 296 -25.50 30.30 13.23
CA ARG A 296 -24.27 29.62 13.67
C ARG A 296 -24.30 28.13 13.31
N ALA A 297 -25.44 27.47 13.51
CA ALA A 297 -25.61 26.06 13.11
C ALA A 297 -25.51 25.89 11.59
N ALA A 298 -26.12 26.79 10.79
CA ALA A 298 -25.99 26.78 9.33
C ALA A 298 -24.55 27.01 8.87
N TRP A 299 -23.84 27.95 9.51
CA TRP A 299 -22.43 28.22 9.25
C TRP A 299 -21.56 27.00 9.50
N LYS A 300 -21.71 26.37 10.68
CA LYS A 300 -20.97 25.17 11.06
C LYS A 300 -21.20 24.04 10.06
N ARG A 301 -22.44 23.86 9.59
CA ARG A 301 -22.76 22.87 8.53
C ARG A 301 -22.01 23.17 7.23
N LEU A 302 -21.99 24.42 6.78
CA LEU A 302 -21.30 24.81 5.54
C LEU A 302 -19.77 24.66 5.68
N TYR A 303 -19.21 25.08 6.81
CA TYR A 303 -17.80 24.88 7.12
C TYR A 303 -17.44 23.40 7.07
N GLN A 304 -18.19 22.56 7.78
CA GLN A 304 -17.94 21.11 7.80
C GLN A 304 -18.07 20.49 6.41
N GLN A 305 -19.06 20.92 5.61
CA GLN A 305 -19.22 20.45 4.24
C GLN A 305 -18.00 20.78 3.36
N ARG A 306 -17.46 22.00 3.45
CA ARG A 306 -16.28 22.42 2.70
C ARG A 306 -15.02 21.70 3.19
N LEU A 307 -14.85 21.56 4.50
CA LEU A 307 -13.75 20.80 5.09
C LEU A 307 -13.77 19.33 4.64
N ASN A 308 -14.96 18.70 4.62
CA ASN A 308 -15.11 17.32 4.13
C ASN A 308 -14.73 17.21 2.65
N ARG A 309 -15.10 18.18 1.80
CA ARG A 309 -14.70 18.21 0.38
C ARG A 309 -13.18 18.37 0.22
N LEU A 310 -12.56 19.26 0.99
CA LEU A 310 -11.11 19.43 0.99
C LEU A 310 -10.39 18.12 1.37
N ASN A 311 -10.86 17.47 2.43
CA ASN A 311 -10.30 16.17 2.86
C ASN A 311 -10.50 15.07 1.80
N GLN A 312 -11.64 15.04 1.13
CA GLN A 312 -11.89 14.11 0.04
C GLN A 312 -10.97 14.36 -1.15
N ALA A 313 -10.74 15.63 -1.53
CA ALA A 313 -9.82 16.01 -2.60
C ALA A 313 -8.38 15.58 -2.26
N ARG A 314 -7.91 15.82 -1.03
CA ARG A 314 -6.60 15.37 -0.55
C ARG A 314 -6.45 13.85 -0.67
N ARG A 315 -7.42 13.08 -0.13
CA ARG A 315 -7.40 11.61 -0.22
C ARG A 315 -7.37 11.11 -1.66
N ARG A 316 -8.13 11.75 -2.56
CA ARG A 316 -8.14 11.40 -3.98
C ARG A 316 -6.78 11.64 -4.63
N ASN A 317 -6.17 12.79 -4.36
CA ASN A 317 -4.85 13.11 -4.90
C ASN A 317 -3.79 12.13 -4.41
N ASP A 318 -3.81 11.78 -3.12
CA ASP A 318 -2.92 10.77 -2.54
C ASP A 318 -3.13 9.39 -3.22
N ALA A 319 -4.39 8.96 -3.39
CA ALA A 319 -4.69 7.69 -4.05
C ALA A 319 -4.26 7.65 -5.52
N GLU A 320 -4.44 8.75 -6.26
CA GLU A 320 -3.99 8.86 -7.65
C GLU A 320 -2.46 8.80 -7.75
N PHE A 321 -1.74 9.42 -6.81
CA PHE A 321 -0.29 9.31 -6.71
C PHE A 321 0.16 7.88 -6.39
N ASP A 322 -0.47 7.24 -5.40
CA ASP A 322 -0.15 5.87 -5.01
C ASP A 322 -0.36 4.89 -6.18
N ILE A 323 -1.42 5.06 -6.96
CA ILE A 323 -1.66 4.25 -8.17
C ILE A 323 -0.53 4.47 -9.19
N ALA A 324 -0.19 5.73 -9.48
CA ALA A 324 0.77 6.06 -10.51
C ALA A 324 2.22 5.71 -10.13
N SER A 325 2.54 5.70 -8.83
CA SER A 325 3.87 5.38 -8.30
C SER A 325 4.07 3.89 -7.98
N ARG A 326 2.99 3.11 -7.93
CA ARG A 326 3.00 1.71 -7.51
C ARG A 326 4.03 0.85 -8.23
N GLY A 327 4.06 0.91 -9.57
CA GLY A 327 4.95 0.06 -10.37
C GLY A 327 6.43 0.34 -10.09
N MET A 328 6.78 1.63 -9.93
CA MET A 328 8.14 2.03 -9.57
C MET A 328 8.51 1.56 -8.17
N PHE A 329 7.64 1.79 -7.17
CA PHE A 329 7.92 1.35 -5.80
C PHE A 329 8.03 -0.16 -5.67
N ARG A 330 7.18 -0.94 -6.35
CA ARG A 330 7.30 -2.40 -6.39
C ARG A 330 8.70 -2.82 -6.84
N ARG A 331 9.14 -2.34 -8.00
CA ARG A 331 10.47 -2.70 -8.51
C ARG A 331 11.59 -2.16 -7.61
N LEU A 332 11.46 -0.94 -7.09
CA LEU A 332 12.43 -0.40 -6.15
C LEU A 332 12.52 -1.24 -4.87
N TYR A 333 11.41 -1.78 -4.36
CA TYR A 333 11.40 -2.65 -3.17
C TYR A 333 12.08 -3.99 -3.44
N HIS A 334 11.85 -4.56 -4.62
CA HIS A 334 12.54 -5.75 -5.11
C HIS A 334 14.07 -5.54 -5.12
N GLU A 335 14.54 -4.47 -5.75
CA GLU A 335 15.99 -4.18 -5.82
C GLU A 335 16.59 -3.77 -4.47
N ALA A 336 15.82 -3.05 -3.65
CA ALA A 336 16.21 -2.71 -2.29
C ALA A 336 16.35 -3.97 -1.41
N PHE A 337 15.54 -5.00 -1.65
CA PHE A 337 15.69 -6.28 -0.96
C PHE A 337 17.01 -6.96 -1.32
N HIS A 338 17.38 -7.02 -2.60
CA HIS A 338 18.69 -7.56 -2.99
C HIS A 338 19.84 -6.78 -2.35
N ALA A 339 19.75 -5.44 -2.36
CA ALA A 339 20.74 -4.60 -1.70
C ALA A 339 20.79 -4.87 -0.19
N TYR A 340 19.65 -5.05 0.47
CA TYR A 340 19.59 -5.40 1.88
C TYR A 340 20.25 -6.76 2.17
N LEU A 341 19.89 -7.77 1.38
CA LEU A 341 20.40 -9.14 1.49
C LEU A 341 21.93 -9.16 1.33
N GLU A 342 22.45 -8.53 0.28
CA GLU A 342 23.89 -8.48 -0.03
C GLU A 342 24.70 -7.74 1.04
N ASN A 343 24.15 -6.70 1.66
CA ASN A 343 24.91 -5.87 2.60
C ASN A 343 24.79 -6.30 4.06
N TYR A 344 23.65 -6.85 4.46
CA TYR A 344 23.30 -7.00 5.88
C TYR A 344 23.06 -8.44 6.31
N VAL A 345 22.80 -9.37 5.38
CA VAL A 345 22.32 -10.72 5.72
C VAL A 345 23.16 -11.83 5.10
N PHE A 346 23.33 -11.84 3.78
CA PHE A 346 24.10 -12.86 3.06
C PHE A 346 25.00 -12.23 1.99
N PRO A 347 26.08 -11.53 2.39
CA PRO A 347 27.07 -11.02 1.44
C PRO A 347 27.60 -12.11 0.51
N SER A 348 27.58 -11.86 -0.80
CA SER A 348 27.95 -12.85 -1.82
C SER A 348 29.42 -13.31 -1.74
N ASP A 349 30.30 -12.55 -1.09
CA ASP A 349 31.68 -12.96 -0.82
C ASP A 349 31.79 -14.08 0.23
N GLN A 350 30.79 -14.19 1.10
CA GLN A 350 30.74 -15.13 2.23
C GLN A 350 29.70 -16.23 2.05
N PHE A 351 28.61 -15.95 1.34
CA PHE A 351 27.45 -16.81 1.21
C PHE A 351 27.14 -17.07 -0.26
N ASP A 352 26.54 -18.23 -0.51
CA ASP A 352 26.01 -18.61 -1.81
C ASP A 352 24.50 -18.78 -1.67
N VAL A 353 23.76 -17.71 -1.98
CA VAL A 353 22.30 -17.70 -1.97
C VAL A 353 21.80 -18.20 -3.33
N PRO A 354 21.01 -19.28 -3.39
CA PRO A 354 20.45 -19.76 -4.65
C PRO A 354 19.60 -18.68 -5.33
N THR A 355 19.75 -18.55 -6.65
CA THR A 355 19.05 -17.52 -7.45
C THR A 355 17.55 -17.57 -7.24
N TRP A 356 16.93 -18.75 -7.32
CA TRP A 356 15.48 -18.90 -7.14
C TRP A 356 15.00 -18.36 -5.79
N LEU A 357 15.80 -18.54 -4.73
CA LEU A 357 15.44 -18.10 -3.39
C LEU A 357 15.60 -16.58 -3.26
N ASN A 358 16.70 -16.04 -3.80
CA ASN A 358 16.94 -14.60 -3.81
C ASN A 358 15.83 -13.85 -4.57
N GLU A 359 15.53 -14.27 -5.79
CA GLU A 359 14.48 -13.68 -6.63
C GLU A 359 13.07 -13.93 -6.09
N GLY A 360 12.81 -15.14 -5.57
CA GLY A 360 11.52 -15.48 -4.96
C GLY A 360 11.21 -14.65 -3.72
N LEU A 361 12.20 -14.45 -2.84
CA LEU A 361 12.06 -13.56 -1.68
C LEU A 361 11.93 -12.10 -2.12
N ALA A 362 12.72 -11.64 -3.09
CA ALA A 362 12.57 -10.30 -3.65
C ALA A 362 11.16 -10.05 -4.18
N GLN A 363 10.56 -11.04 -4.87
CA GLN A 363 9.17 -11.01 -5.34
C GLN A 363 8.15 -10.99 -4.20
N VAL A 364 8.38 -11.72 -3.10
CA VAL A 364 7.53 -11.62 -1.89
C VAL A 364 7.48 -10.17 -1.38
N PHE A 365 8.63 -9.50 -1.33
CA PHE A 365 8.74 -8.12 -0.86
C PHE A 365 8.31 -7.07 -1.89
N GLU A 366 8.43 -7.38 -3.19
CA GLU A 366 7.98 -6.52 -4.30
C GLU A 366 6.50 -6.13 -4.14
N TYR A 367 5.67 -7.07 -3.70
CA TYR A 367 4.24 -6.84 -3.49
C TYR A 367 3.88 -6.55 -2.03
N GLY A 368 4.88 -6.46 -1.15
CA GLY A 368 4.69 -6.15 0.25
C GLY A 368 4.01 -4.80 0.43
N GLN A 369 3.03 -4.75 1.32
CA GLN A 369 2.31 -3.52 1.64
C GLN A 369 2.88 -2.88 2.89
N LEU A 370 3.35 -1.65 2.74
CA LEU A 370 3.95 -0.92 3.84
C LEU A 370 2.87 -0.19 4.65
N GLU A 371 2.78 -0.55 5.93
CA GLU A 371 1.78 -0.08 6.88
C GLU A 371 2.48 0.34 8.18
N ASP A 372 2.63 1.65 8.40
CA ASP A 372 3.23 2.21 9.62
C ASP A 372 4.59 1.55 10.02
N ALA A 373 5.46 1.37 9.03
CA ALA A 373 6.76 0.66 9.13
C ALA A 373 6.70 -0.86 9.35
N THR A 374 5.50 -1.46 9.33
CA THR A 374 5.34 -2.91 9.18
C THR A 374 5.13 -3.23 7.71
N LEU A 375 5.85 -4.22 7.19
CA LEU A 375 5.63 -4.70 5.83
C LEU A 375 4.76 -5.94 5.89
N ARG A 376 3.59 -5.86 5.26
CA ARG A 376 2.69 -6.99 5.10
C ARG A 376 3.02 -7.73 3.83
N VAL A 377 3.51 -8.94 4.00
CA VAL A 377 3.88 -9.91 2.96
C VAL A 377 3.13 -11.22 3.13
N ASP A 378 2.25 -11.30 4.13
CA ASP A 378 1.46 -12.47 4.49
C ASP A 378 0.35 -12.78 3.49
N ALA A 379 -0.07 -11.78 2.71
CA ALA A 379 -1.11 -11.94 1.71
C ALA A 379 -0.51 -12.03 0.30
N ALA A 380 -0.64 -13.21 -0.31
CA ALA A 380 -0.28 -13.44 -1.70
C ALA A 380 -1.00 -12.44 -2.63
N PRO A 381 -0.31 -11.79 -3.58
CA PRO A 381 -0.96 -10.93 -4.56
C PRO A 381 -1.90 -11.76 -5.42
N THR A 382 -3.18 -11.36 -5.49
CA THR A 382 -4.22 -12.08 -6.24
C THR A 382 -3.81 -12.34 -7.69
N GLU A 383 -3.12 -11.39 -8.32
CA GLU A 383 -2.61 -11.53 -9.69
C GLU A 383 -1.61 -12.69 -9.81
N LEU A 384 -0.58 -12.73 -8.94
CA LEU A 384 0.43 -13.79 -8.96
C LEU A 384 -0.17 -15.14 -8.58
N ALA A 385 -1.00 -15.18 -7.54
CA ALA A 385 -1.70 -16.40 -7.11
C ALA A 385 -2.57 -16.97 -8.24
N THR A 386 -3.33 -16.12 -8.93
CA THR A 386 -4.18 -16.55 -10.06
C THR A 386 -3.34 -17.05 -11.23
N LYS A 387 -2.27 -16.32 -11.60
CA LYS A 387 -1.35 -16.74 -12.68
C LYS A 387 -0.69 -18.07 -12.36
N LEU A 388 -0.19 -18.25 -11.13
CA LEU A 388 0.48 -19.48 -10.70
C LEU A 388 -0.51 -20.66 -10.65
N SER A 389 -1.68 -20.47 -10.04
CA SER A 389 -2.75 -21.48 -9.98
C SER A 389 -3.14 -21.94 -11.40
N GLN A 390 -3.28 -21.00 -12.33
CA GLN A 390 -3.56 -21.31 -13.72
C GLN A 390 -2.41 -22.08 -14.39
N ALA A 391 -1.16 -21.64 -14.21
CA ALA A 391 0.00 -22.32 -14.77
C ALA A 391 0.15 -23.76 -14.25
N ILE A 392 -0.18 -24.00 -12.98
CA ILE A 392 -0.19 -25.35 -12.37
C ILE A 392 -1.28 -26.21 -13.02
N ARG A 393 -2.52 -25.70 -13.14
CA ARG A 393 -3.65 -26.43 -13.76
C ARG A 393 -3.39 -26.77 -15.22
N ASP A 394 -2.76 -25.87 -15.95
CA ASP A 394 -2.44 -26.06 -17.36
C ASP A 394 -1.19 -26.94 -17.58
N GLY A 395 -0.50 -27.35 -16.51
CA GLY A 395 0.74 -28.12 -16.59
C GLY A 395 1.92 -27.34 -17.20
N THR A 396 1.84 -26.00 -17.21
CA THR A 396 2.88 -25.11 -17.77
C THR A 396 3.82 -24.54 -16.71
N ALA A 397 3.48 -24.67 -15.43
CA ALA A 397 4.35 -24.28 -14.33
C ALA A 397 5.63 -25.14 -14.28
N LEU A 398 6.78 -24.47 -14.18
CA LEU A 398 8.09 -25.09 -14.01
C LEU A 398 8.09 -26.04 -12.79
N SER A 399 8.73 -27.20 -12.91
CA SER A 399 8.93 -28.08 -11.76
C SER A 399 9.92 -27.46 -10.78
N ILE A 400 9.78 -27.77 -9.49
CA ILE A 400 10.68 -27.24 -8.46
C ILE A 400 12.10 -27.77 -8.73
N ALA A 401 12.23 -29.02 -9.16
CA ALA A 401 13.50 -29.60 -9.57
C ALA A 401 14.18 -28.84 -10.74
N ALA A 402 13.40 -28.31 -11.67
CA ALA A 402 13.94 -27.48 -12.75
C ALA A 402 14.28 -26.07 -12.24
N LEU A 403 13.41 -25.46 -11.43
CA LEU A 403 13.66 -24.16 -10.79
C LEU A 403 14.96 -24.13 -9.98
N LEU A 404 15.22 -25.17 -9.17
CA LEU A 404 16.42 -25.25 -8.35
C LEU A 404 17.72 -25.32 -9.17
N ARG A 405 17.63 -25.72 -10.44
CA ARG A 405 18.75 -25.79 -11.38
C ARG A 405 18.86 -24.58 -12.29
N THR A 406 17.86 -23.71 -12.30
CA THR A 406 17.83 -22.47 -13.08
C THR A 406 18.97 -21.57 -12.64
N ASP A 407 19.79 -21.13 -13.60
CA ASP A 407 20.91 -20.24 -13.33
C ASP A 407 20.49 -18.76 -13.36
N SER A 408 21.40 -17.84 -13.01
CA SER A 408 21.09 -16.40 -13.05
C SER A 408 20.77 -15.87 -14.46
N ARG A 409 21.28 -16.53 -15.51
CA ARG A 409 21.04 -16.13 -16.91
C ARG A 409 19.66 -16.55 -17.36
N ASP A 410 19.10 -17.63 -16.84
CA ASP A 410 17.73 -18.06 -17.16
C ASP A 410 16.66 -17.15 -16.52
N PHE A 411 16.99 -16.48 -15.40
CA PHE A 411 16.17 -15.42 -14.79
C PHE A 411 16.28 -14.08 -15.53
N LEU A 412 17.30 -13.90 -16.37
CA LEU A 412 17.47 -12.74 -17.22
C LEU A 412 16.98 -13.11 -18.63
N ALA A 413 16.11 -12.33 -19.25
CA ALA A 413 15.70 -12.58 -20.63
C ALA A 413 16.84 -12.22 -21.61
N ALA A 414 17.96 -12.96 -21.55
CA ALA A 414 19.26 -12.59 -22.11
C ALA A 414 19.27 -12.52 -23.64
N HIS A 415 18.25 -13.08 -24.31
CA HIS A 415 18.23 -13.23 -25.77
C HIS A 415 17.03 -12.57 -26.47
N GLY A 416 16.14 -11.88 -25.74
CA GLY A 416 15.02 -11.15 -26.33
C GLY A 416 14.01 -12.02 -27.10
N ASP A 417 14.22 -13.33 -27.15
CA ASP A 417 13.30 -14.33 -27.67
C ASP A 417 12.11 -14.48 -26.71
N PHE A 418 10.92 -14.58 -27.30
CA PHE A 418 9.65 -14.78 -26.59
C PHE A 418 9.67 -16.01 -25.67
N ASP A 419 10.28 -17.12 -26.09
CA ASP A 419 10.34 -18.33 -25.25
C ASP A 419 11.25 -18.13 -24.03
N SER A 420 12.38 -17.43 -24.18
CA SER A 420 13.25 -17.08 -23.07
C SER A 420 12.56 -16.13 -22.06
N LEU A 421 11.78 -15.16 -22.55
CA LEU A 421 11.00 -14.26 -21.71
C LEU A 421 9.94 -15.02 -20.91
N ARG A 422 9.21 -15.92 -21.57
CA ARG A 422 8.18 -16.75 -20.93
C ARG A 422 8.78 -17.71 -19.91
N HIS A 423 9.95 -18.28 -20.20
CA HIS A 423 10.66 -19.14 -19.25
C HIS A 423 11.10 -18.36 -18.01
N ALA A 424 11.72 -17.19 -18.19
CA ALA A 424 12.11 -16.31 -17.09
C ALA A 424 10.88 -15.90 -16.25
N GLU A 425 9.79 -15.47 -16.88
CA GLU A 425 8.54 -15.12 -16.18
C GLU A 425 8.01 -16.29 -15.35
N MET A 426 8.03 -17.51 -15.90
CA MET A 426 7.60 -18.70 -15.17
C MET A 426 8.56 -19.04 -14.02
N ALA A 427 9.87 -18.87 -14.20
CA ALA A 427 10.85 -19.06 -13.14
C ALA A 427 10.63 -18.10 -11.97
N TYR A 428 10.39 -16.80 -12.23
CA TYR A 428 9.99 -15.84 -11.20
C TYR A 428 8.68 -16.21 -10.51
N LEU A 429 7.67 -16.64 -11.28
CA LEU A 429 6.36 -16.98 -10.75
C LEU A 429 6.41 -18.21 -9.82
N VAL A 430 7.13 -19.26 -10.21
CA VAL A 430 7.31 -20.45 -9.38
C VAL A 430 8.24 -20.16 -8.21
N ALA A 431 9.33 -19.38 -8.40
CA ALA A 431 10.20 -18.93 -7.31
C ALA A 431 9.43 -18.17 -6.23
N TRP A 432 8.59 -17.22 -6.63
CA TRP A 432 7.69 -16.50 -5.73
C TRP A 432 6.77 -17.47 -4.98
N GLY A 433 6.10 -18.38 -5.71
CA GLY A 433 5.17 -19.33 -5.12
C GLY A 433 5.82 -20.25 -4.08
N VAL A 434 7.02 -20.77 -4.37
CA VAL A 434 7.77 -21.62 -3.43
C VAL A 434 8.25 -20.80 -2.24
N ALA A 435 8.83 -19.62 -2.46
CA ALA A 435 9.30 -18.74 -1.37
C ALA A 435 8.16 -18.31 -0.44
N HIS A 436 7.01 -17.95 -0.99
CA HIS A 436 5.83 -17.56 -0.23
C HIS A 436 5.26 -18.72 0.59
N ASP A 437 5.11 -19.92 0.01
CA ASP A 437 4.63 -21.11 0.72
C ASP A 437 5.52 -21.46 1.92
N LEU A 438 6.82 -21.46 1.69
CA LEU A 438 7.81 -21.74 2.73
C LEU A 438 7.79 -20.66 3.82
N ALA A 439 7.73 -19.38 3.45
CA ALA A 439 7.78 -18.28 4.40
C ALA A 439 6.53 -18.14 5.27
N PHE A 440 5.33 -18.44 4.75
CA PHE A 440 4.06 -18.09 5.42
C PHE A 440 3.07 -19.23 5.59
N ALA A 441 3.04 -20.22 4.69
CA ALA A 441 1.98 -21.23 4.72
C ALA A 441 2.36 -22.47 5.55
N ASN A 442 3.63 -22.92 5.48
CA ASN A 442 3.98 -24.27 5.92
C ASN A 442 5.13 -24.38 6.93
N ARG A 443 5.89 -23.30 7.19
CA ARG A 443 7.09 -23.35 8.05
C ARG A 443 7.27 -22.08 8.89
N PRO A 444 6.72 -22.00 10.11
CA PRO A 444 6.95 -20.83 10.99
C PRO A 444 8.44 -20.66 11.38
N ASP A 445 9.24 -21.71 11.23
CA ASP A 445 10.69 -21.75 11.46
C ASP A 445 11.52 -21.40 10.21
N PHE A 446 10.89 -21.11 9.06
CA PHE A 446 11.56 -20.81 7.80
C PHE A 446 12.70 -19.81 7.95
N TRP A 447 12.41 -18.65 8.56
CA TRP A 447 13.37 -17.56 8.72
C TRP A 447 14.56 -17.95 9.60
N THR A 448 14.32 -18.76 10.65
CA THR A 448 15.38 -19.26 11.53
C THR A 448 16.25 -20.32 10.83
N ARG A 449 15.67 -21.11 9.93
CA ARG A 449 16.37 -22.17 9.21
C ARG A 449 16.98 -21.72 7.88
N LEU A 450 16.64 -20.54 7.38
CA LEU A 450 17.14 -20.03 6.10
C LEU A 450 18.67 -20.05 6.01
N ALA A 451 19.34 -19.65 7.09
CA ALA A 451 20.81 -19.65 7.16
C ALA A 451 21.44 -21.05 7.06
N SER A 452 20.70 -22.13 7.36
CA SER A 452 21.19 -23.51 7.18
C SER A 452 21.12 -23.98 5.72
N TYR A 453 20.25 -23.38 4.91
CA TYR A 453 20.12 -23.68 3.49
C TYR A 453 21.09 -22.87 2.64
N VAL A 454 21.31 -21.60 2.99
CA VAL A 454 22.31 -20.75 2.33
C VAL A 454 23.71 -21.23 2.69
N THR A 455 24.47 -21.67 1.69
CA THR A 455 25.80 -22.24 1.94
C THR A 455 26.85 -21.17 2.26
N VAL A 456 27.54 -21.33 3.38
CA VAL A 456 28.68 -20.47 3.75
C VAL A 456 29.89 -20.86 2.91
N ARG A 457 30.29 -20.03 1.95
CA ARG A 457 31.40 -20.30 1.02
C ARG A 457 32.64 -20.75 1.79
N ASN A 458 33.05 -20.08 2.86
CA ASN A 458 34.32 -20.40 3.53
C ASN A 458 34.26 -21.52 4.60
N ARG A 459 33.09 -22.10 4.88
CA ARG A 459 32.93 -23.09 5.97
C ARG A 459 32.31 -24.41 5.54
N THR A 460 31.64 -24.49 4.40
CA THR A 460 31.15 -25.79 3.92
C THR A 460 32.32 -26.68 3.55
N SER A 461 32.29 -27.90 4.08
CA SER A 461 33.22 -28.94 3.65
C SER A 461 33.12 -29.13 2.14
N LEU A 462 34.20 -29.60 1.50
CA LEU A 462 34.14 -30.00 0.08
C LEU A 462 32.99 -30.99 -0.18
N ALA A 463 32.62 -31.81 0.83
CA ALA A 463 31.49 -32.72 0.76
C ALA A 463 30.14 -32.00 0.70
N ASP A 464 29.92 -30.93 1.49
CA ASP A 464 28.67 -30.15 1.44
C ASP A 464 28.53 -29.36 0.13
N ARG A 465 29.64 -28.86 -0.41
CA ARG A 465 29.65 -28.22 -1.74
C ARG A 465 29.37 -29.22 -2.88
N SER A 466 29.61 -30.51 -2.64
CA SER A 466 29.34 -31.58 -3.61
C SER A 466 27.91 -32.09 -3.58
N LEU A 467 27.10 -31.69 -2.58
CA LEU A 467 25.68 -32.04 -2.57
C LEU A 467 24.97 -31.34 -3.73
N ASP A 468 24.28 -32.14 -4.54
CA ASP A 468 23.38 -31.67 -5.58
C ASP A 468 22.33 -30.72 -4.98
N VAL A 469 21.93 -29.71 -5.77
CA VAL A 469 20.99 -28.67 -5.34
C VAL A 469 19.65 -29.23 -4.87
N ILE A 470 19.20 -30.37 -5.44
CA ILE A 470 18.00 -31.05 -4.98
C ILE A 470 18.20 -31.64 -3.60
N THR A 471 19.26 -32.42 -3.39
CA THR A 471 19.51 -33.06 -2.09
C THR A 471 19.61 -32.04 -0.96
N ARG A 472 20.23 -30.88 -1.23
CA ARG A 472 20.28 -29.77 -0.27
C ARG A 472 18.90 -29.21 0.06
N PHE A 473 18.05 -29.04 -0.96
CA PHE A 473 16.68 -28.58 -0.76
C PHE A 473 15.86 -29.60 0.03
N GLU A 474 15.91 -30.89 -0.34
CA GLU A 474 15.21 -31.98 0.35
C GLU A 474 15.61 -32.08 1.82
N GLN A 475 16.89 -31.97 2.15
CA GLN A 475 17.37 -31.93 3.54
C GLN A 475 16.83 -30.71 4.30
N TRP A 476 16.75 -29.56 3.66
CA TRP A 476 16.22 -28.35 4.28
C TRP A 476 14.71 -28.43 4.51
N VAL A 477 13.93 -28.86 3.52
CA VAL A 477 12.48 -29.00 3.68
C VAL A 477 12.10 -30.26 4.49
N GLY A 478 13.00 -31.24 4.60
CA GLY A 478 12.82 -32.47 5.37
C GLY A 478 11.93 -33.51 4.68
N GLN A 479 11.78 -33.44 3.35
CA GLN A 479 11.00 -34.40 2.54
C GLN A 479 11.52 -34.45 1.09
N PRO A 480 11.25 -35.54 0.34
CA PRO A 480 11.62 -35.67 -1.06
C PRO A 480 11.00 -34.57 -1.93
N ILE A 481 11.70 -34.15 -2.99
CA ILE A 481 11.29 -33.02 -3.82
C ILE A 481 9.96 -33.27 -4.55
N ASP A 482 9.72 -34.50 -4.99
CA ASP A 482 8.48 -34.87 -5.69
C ASP A 482 7.26 -34.83 -4.75
N GLU A 483 7.46 -35.18 -3.48
CA GLU A 483 6.43 -35.08 -2.45
C GLU A 483 6.16 -33.61 -2.10
N PHE A 484 7.22 -32.82 -1.90
CA PHE A 484 7.09 -31.37 -1.70
C PHE A 484 6.37 -30.68 -2.85
N GLU A 485 6.74 -30.98 -4.10
CA GLU A 485 6.14 -30.36 -5.27
C GLU A 485 4.66 -30.70 -5.40
N ARG A 486 4.27 -31.96 -5.16
CA ARG A 486 2.86 -32.36 -5.17
C ARG A 486 2.07 -31.59 -4.12
N ASP A 487 2.52 -31.58 -2.87
CA ASP A 487 1.82 -30.91 -1.79
C ASP A 487 1.75 -29.38 -2.02
N TRP A 488 2.81 -28.80 -2.55
CA TRP A 488 2.88 -27.38 -2.90
C TRP A 488 1.92 -27.03 -4.05
N ARG A 489 1.85 -27.85 -5.11
CA ARG A 489 0.90 -27.67 -6.22
C ARG A 489 -0.54 -27.76 -5.74
N ASP A 490 -0.85 -28.69 -4.84
CA ASP A 490 -2.19 -28.85 -4.27
C ASP A 490 -2.60 -27.61 -3.46
N ARG A 491 -1.67 -26.99 -2.72
CA ARG A 491 -1.93 -25.73 -1.99
C ARG A 491 -2.06 -24.52 -2.91
N MET A 492 -1.22 -24.41 -3.94
CA MET A 492 -1.17 -23.25 -4.85
C MET A 492 -2.20 -23.29 -5.98
N SER A 493 -2.88 -24.43 -6.19
CA SER A 493 -3.94 -24.59 -7.19
C SER A 493 -5.35 -24.32 -6.67
N GLN A 494 -5.54 -24.38 -5.35
CA GLN A 494 -6.75 -23.96 -4.63
C GLN A 494 -6.94 -22.45 -4.72
#